data_AF-A0AAU5FLY2-F1
#
_entry.id   AF-A0AAU5FLY2-F1
#
_cell.length_a   1.000
_cell.length_b   1.000
_cell.length_c   1.000
_cell.angle_alpha   90.00
_cell.angle_beta   90.00
_cell.angle_gamma   90.00
#
_symmetry.space_group_name_H-M   'P 1'
#
loop_
_entity.id
_entity.type
_entity.pdbx_description
1 polymer ?
#
loop_
_entity_poly.entity_id
_entity_poly.type
_entity_poly.pdbx_seq_one_letter_code
_entity_poly.pdbx_strand_id
1 'polypeptide(L)' 'MGRLDVPDLALWEGGYAKAASRVPGLDGFRTLEPAVTLAKAFVDPVLTAERSTGTWDPTATDWTD' A
#
# COMPACT_ATOMS: atom_id res chain seq x y z
N MET A 1 7.71 0.36 17.43
CA MET A 1 7.73 0.89 16.05
C MET A 1 6.50 0.36 15.32
N GLY A 2 5.81 1.19 14.53
CA GLY A 2 4.60 0.79 13.81
C GLY A 2 4.92 0.17 12.44
N ARG A 3 4.04 -0.71 11.96
CA ARG A 3 4.00 -1.20 10.58
C ARG A 3 2.54 -1.27 10.14
N LEU A 4 2.30 -1.12 8.84
CA LEU A 4 0.99 -1.35 8.28
C LEU A 4 0.65 -2.83 8.39
N ASP A 5 -0.49 -3.10 9.03
CA ASP A 5 -1.05 -4.44 9.13
C ASP A 5 -2.47 -4.47 8.54
N VAL A 6 -2.90 -5.65 8.11
CA VAL A 6 -4.22 -5.88 7.53
C VAL A 6 -4.97 -6.84 8.45
N PRO A 7 -5.68 -6.32 9.46
CA PRO A 7 -6.45 -7.17 10.36
C PRO A 7 -7.58 -7.85 9.58
N ASP A 8 -7.92 -9.08 9.97
CA ASP A 8 -9.01 -9.85 9.35
C ASP A 8 -8.89 -9.95 7.82
N LEU A 9 -7.76 -10.49 7.33
CA LEU A 9 -7.41 -10.58 5.90
C LEU A 9 -8.57 -11.05 5.00
N ALA A 10 -9.30 -12.09 5.41
CA ALA A 10 -10.42 -12.64 4.65
C ALA A 10 -11.57 -11.63 4.43
N LEU A 11 -11.83 -10.74 5.42
CA LEU A 11 -12.82 -9.67 5.29
C LEU A 11 -12.36 -8.64 4.25
N TRP A 12 -11.08 -8.28 4.31
CA TRP A 12 -10.49 -7.32 3.38
C TRP A 12 -10.44 -7.84 1.95
N GLU A 13 -10.07 -9.10 1.71
CA GLU A 13 -9.96 -9.61 0.34
C GLU A 13 -11.28 -9.50 -0.43
N GLY A 14 -12.39 -9.93 0.18
CA GLY A 14 -13.72 -9.85 -0.43
C GLY A 14 -14.23 -8.42 -0.59
N GLY A 15 -14.02 -7.57 0.41
CA GLY A 15 -14.45 -6.16 0.37
C GLY A 15 -13.63 -5.30 -0.58
N TYR A 16 -12.31 -5.53 -0.61
CA TYR A 16 -11.35 -4.76 -1.38
C TYR A 16 -11.59 -4.88 -2.87
N ALA A 17 -11.69 -6.10 -3.41
CA ALA A 17 -11.88 -6.29 -4.85
C ALA A 17 -13.18 -5.60 -5.34
N LYS A 18 -14.25 -5.67 -4.54
CA LYS A 18 -15.51 -4.99 -4.81
C LYS A 18 -15.35 -3.46 -4.80
N ALA A 19 -14.64 -2.90 -3.83
CA ALA A 19 -14.38 -1.46 -3.77
C ALA A 19 -13.48 -1.00 -4.93
N ALA A 20 -12.37 -1.71 -5.16
CA ALA A 20 -11.40 -1.43 -6.19
C ALA A 20 -12.01 -1.46 -7.59
N SER A 21 -12.94 -2.39 -7.87
CA SER A 21 -13.63 -2.47 -9.18
C SER A 21 -14.34 -1.17 -9.61
N ARG A 22 -14.69 -0.31 -8.65
CA ARG A 22 -15.43 0.95 -8.89
C ARG A 22 -14.51 2.14 -9.13
N VAL A 23 -13.20 1.98 -8.97
CA VAL A 23 -12.22 3.07 -9.10
C VAL A 23 -11.49 2.93 -10.44
N PRO A 24 -11.58 3.92 -11.34
CA PRO A 24 -10.78 3.93 -12.56
C PRO A 24 -9.28 4.03 -12.25
N GLY A 25 -8.44 3.39 -13.08
CA GLY A 25 -6.97 3.52 -12.98
C GLY A 25 -6.26 2.63 -11.95
N LEU A 26 -6.96 1.69 -11.28
CA LEU A 26 -6.34 0.69 -10.39
C LEU A 26 -5.87 -0.58 -11.13
N ASP A 27 -5.37 -0.43 -12.35
CA ASP A 27 -4.91 -1.58 -13.13
C ASP A 27 -3.67 -2.20 -12.46
N GLY A 28 -3.67 -3.51 -12.26
CA GLY A 28 -2.65 -4.21 -11.45
C GLY A 28 -2.86 -4.16 -9.93
N PHE A 29 -3.77 -3.32 -9.43
CA PHE A 29 -4.07 -3.16 -8.00
C PHE A 29 -5.55 -3.47 -7.66
N ARG A 30 -6.19 -4.36 -8.43
CA ARG A 30 -7.59 -4.77 -8.20
C ARG A 30 -7.75 -5.82 -7.10
N THR A 31 -6.66 -6.45 -6.68
CA THR A 31 -6.63 -7.41 -5.59
C THR A 31 -5.88 -6.82 -4.39
N LEU A 32 -6.17 -7.36 -3.21
CA LEU A 32 -5.65 -6.81 -1.96
C LEU A 32 -4.12 -6.91 -1.86
N GLU A 33 -3.55 -8.06 -2.24
CA GLU A 33 -2.11 -8.32 -2.12
C GLU A 33 -1.20 -7.27 -2.79
N PRO A 34 -1.33 -6.95 -4.10
CA PRO A 34 -0.49 -5.95 -4.74
C PRO A 34 -0.69 -4.56 -4.13
N ALA A 35 -1.91 -4.24 -3.71
CA ALA A 35 -2.21 -2.96 -3.07
C ALA A 35 -1.57 -2.82 -1.69
N VAL A 36 -1.63 -3.88 -0.87
CA VAL A 36 -0.98 -3.93 0.44
C VAL A 36 0.52 -3.89 0.29
N THR A 37 1.08 -4.58 -0.70
CA THR A 37 2.52 -4.54 -0.98
C THR A 37 2.99 -3.12 -1.27
N LEU A 38 2.30 -2.41 -2.17
CA LEU A 38 2.60 -1.00 -2.49
C LEU A 38 2.40 -0.09 -1.27
N ALA A 39 1.30 -0.26 -0.52
CA ALA A 39 1.02 0.54 0.65
C ALA A 39 2.07 0.35 1.75
N LYS A 40 2.59 -0.87 1.94
CA LYS A 40 3.68 -1.15 2.89
C LYS A 40 4.97 -0.45 2.47
N ALA A 41 5.35 -0.53 1.19
CA ALA A 41 6.55 0.15 0.69
C ALA A 41 6.50 1.67 0.93
N PHE A 42 5.31 2.27 0.81
CA PHE A 42 5.13 3.70 1.08
C PHE A 42 5.09 4.02 2.58
N VAL A 43 4.30 3.29 3.36
CA VAL A 43 3.94 3.67 4.75
C VAL A 43 4.93 3.14 5.78
N ASP A 44 5.42 1.90 5.64
CA ASP A 44 6.28 1.28 6.66
C ASP A 44 7.55 2.10 6.92
N PRO A 45 8.30 2.61 5.92
CA PRO A 45 9.51 3.39 6.16
C PRO A 45 9.27 4.64 7.02
N VAL A 46 8.09 5.26 6.90
CA VAL A 46 7.69 6.41 7.70
C VAL A 46 7.34 5.98 9.13
N LEU A 47 6.57 4.90 9.29
CA LEU A 47 6.15 4.38 10.60
C LEU A 47 7.30 3.76 11.40
N THR A 48 8.33 3.26 10.72
CA THR A 48 9.56 2.75 11.32
C THR A 48 10.63 3.81 11.49
N ALA A 49 10.37 5.06 11.10
CA ALA A 49 11.34 6.16 11.06
C ALA A 49 12.64 5.85 10.27
N GLU A 50 12.60 4.86 9.37
CA GLU A 50 13.67 4.57 8.41
C GLU A 50 13.79 5.69 7.36
N ARG A 51 12.65 6.32 7.02
CA ARG A 51 12.55 7.51 6.18
C ARG A 51 11.74 8.58 6.89
N SER A 52 12.44 9.55 7.50
CA SER A 52 11.83 10.72 8.15
C SER A 52 11.66 11.93 7.22
N THR A 53 12.34 11.91 6.07
CA THR A 53 12.33 12.92 5.01
C THR A 53 12.46 12.26 3.64
N GLY A 54 12.21 13.00 2.57
CA GLY A 54 12.35 12.54 1.19
C GLY A 54 11.05 12.70 0.39
N THR A 55 11.12 12.33 -0.89
CA THR A 55 9.98 12.32 -1.81
C THR A 55 9.73 10.88 -2.26
N TRP A 56 8.46 10.49 -2.30
CA TRP A 56 8.07 9.20 -2.87
C TRP A 56 8.12 9.25 -4.40
N ASP A 57 8.87 8.33 -5.02
CA ASP A 57 8.82 8.09 -6.46
C ASP A 57 7.83 6.94 -6.74
N PRO A 58 6.64 7.24 -7.30
CA PRO A 58 5.64 6.23 -7.59
C PRO A 58 6.04 5.27 -8.72
N THR A 59 7.03 5.62 -9.53
CA THR A 59 7.54 4.77 -10.62
C THR A 59 8.54 3.74 -10.09
N ALA A 60 9.43 4.18 -9.19
CA ALA A 60 10.38 3.30 -8.52
C ALA A 60 9.77 2.51 -7.35
N THR A 61 8.58 2.93 -6.89
CA THR A 61 7.94 2.42 -5.67
C THR A 61 8.86 2.50 -4.45
N ASP A 62 9.60 3.61 -4.34
CA ASP A 62 10.59 3.84 -3.29
C ASP A 62 10.70 5.32 -2.92
N TRP A 63 11.35 5.59 -1.79
CA TRP A 63 11.66 6.93 -1.30
C TRP A 63 13.02 7.40 -1.82
N THR A 64 13.06 8.61 -2.36
CA THR A 64 14.29 9.32 -2.76
C THR A 64 14.57 10.48 -1.81
N ASP A 65 15.85 10.83 -1.62
CA ASP A 65 16.27 11.97 -0.80
C ASP A 65 15.91 13.33 -1.44
#